data_AF-A0A2R5FWJ9-F1
#
_entry.id   AF-A0A2R5FWJ9-F1
#
_cell.length_a   1.000
_cell.length_b   1.000
_cell.length_c   1.000
_cell.angle_alpha   90.00
_cell.angle_beta   90.00
_cell.angle_gamma   90.00
#
_symmetry.space_group_name_H-M   'P 1'
#
loop_
_entity.id
_entity.type
_entity.pdbx_description
1 polymer ?
#
loop_
_entity_poly.entity_id
_entity_poly.type
_entity_poly.pdbx_seq_one_letter_code
_entity_poly.pdbx_strand_id
1 'polypeptide(L)'
;MKVRGIKRGQNIEILEELNNIPDGTEIIIDVEFIANQIIEPQPPLTNEERLARLNQLFGVWKNQPELAEIFTEIDQQRHAYQGRTIDSLDNQDLG
;
A
#
# COMPACT_ATOMS: atom_id res chain seq x y z
N MET A 1 27.80 30.98 12.00
CA MET A 1 27.51 30.49 10.64
C MET A 1 26.88 29.11 10.77
N LYS A 2 25.83 28.78 10.02
CA LYS A 2 25.23 27.43 10.00
C LYS A 2 25.43 26.86 8.60
N VAL A 3 26.18 25.77 8.50
CA VAL A 3 26.46 25.07 7.23
C VAL A 3 25.73 23.74 7.22
N ARG A 4 25.30 23.28 6.05
CA ARG A 4 24.62 21.99 5.91
C ARG A 4 25.61 20.86 5.69
N GLY A 5 25.32 19.71 6.27
CA GLY A 5 26.09 18.49 6.07
C GLY A 5 25.23 17.22 6.11
N ILE A 6 25.84 16.11 5.72
CA ILE A 6 25.23 14.77 5.72
C ILE A 6 26.06 13.85 6.61
N LYS A 7 25.40 13.19 7.56
CA LYS A 7 26.03 12.16 8.40
C LYS A 7 26.06 10.82 7.66
N ARG A 8 27.25 10.29 7.38
CA ARG A 8 27.47 8.96 6.77
C ARG A 8 28.35 8.11 7.68
N GLY A 9 27.78 7.06 8.26
CA GLY A 9 28.51 6.22 9.21
C GLY A 9 28.96 7.03 10.43
N GLN A 10 30.27 7.18 10.61
CA GLN A 10 30.92 7.98 11.66
C GLN A 10 31.39 9.37 11.18
N ASN A 11 31.19 9.68 9.90
CA ASN A 11 31.68 10.92 9.29
C ASN A 11 30.52 11.91 9.05
N ILE A 12 30.84 13.21 9.07
CA ILE A 12 29.95 14.29 8.64
C ILE A 12 30.57 14.93 7.40
N GLU A 13 29.87 14.87 6.27
CA GLU A 13 30.27 15.53 5.02
C GLU A 13 29.64 16.94 4.99
N ILE A 14 30.46 17.99 4.94
CA ILE A 14 29.99 19.36 4.76
C ILE A 14 29.81 19.61 3.26
N LEU A 15 28.64 20.09 2.85
CA LEU A 15 28.30 20.28 1.42
C LEU A 15 28.76 21.63 0.86
N GLU A 16 29.20 22.53 1.73
CA GLU A 16 29.60 23.89 1.40
C GLU A 16 31.14 23.99 1.49
N GLU A 17 31.76 24.71 0.55
CA GLU A 17 33.19 24.97 0.59
C GLU A 17 33.53 25.89 1.78
N LEU A 18 34.40 25.43 2.68
CA LEU A 18 34.86 26.17 3.85
C LEU A 18 36.05 27.08 3.52
N ASN A 19 35.91 27.90 2.47
CA ASN A 19 37.01 28.71 1.89
C ASN A 19 37.62 29.75 2.85
N ASN A 20 36.96 30.06 3.96
CA ASN A 20 37.41 31.05 4.94
C ASN A 20 38.05 30.43 6.20
N ILE A 21 38.26 29.11 6.23
CA ILE A 21 38.86 28.41 7.37
C ILE A 21 40.21 27.83 6.93
N PRO A 22 41.34 28.40 7.38
CA PRO A 22 42.66 27.89 7.04
C PRO A 22 42.90 26.45 7.52
N ASP A 23 43.76 25.72 6.82
CA ASP A 23 44.18 24.38 7.21
C ASP A 23 44.79 24.37 8.63
N GLY A 24 44.39 23.37 9.43
CA GLY A 24 44.85 23.23 10.82
C GLY A 24 44.08 24.06 11.85
N THR A 25 43.04 24.80 11.44
CA THR A 25 42.17 25.54 12.36
C THR A 25 41.27 24.60 13.15
N GLU A 26 41.28 24.71 14.48
CA GLU A 26 40.32 24.02 15.34
C GLU A 26 38.92 24.64 15.17
N ILE A 27 37.91 23.79 14.95
CA ILE A 27 36.52 24.20 14.81
C ILE A 27 35.64 23.49 15.83
N ILE A 28 34.68 24.22 16.41
CA ILE A 28 33.66 23.67 17.30
C ILE A 28 32.37 23.49 16.49
N ILE A 29 31.81 22.29 16.52
CA ILE A 29 30.58 21.95 15.79
C ILE A 29 29.46 21.72 16.81
N ASP A 30 28.47 22.60 16.82
CA ASP A 30 27.24 22.40 17.58
C ASP A 30 26.28 21.52 16.78
N VAL A 31 26.11 20.29 17.25
CA VAL A 31 25.15 19.33 16.65
C VAL A 31 23.88 19.34 17.48
N GLU A 32 22.83 19.92 16.92
CA GLU A 32 21.48 19.83 17.48
C GLU A 32 20.70 18.73 16.75
N PHE A 33 20.20 17.76 17.51
CA PHE A 33 19.26 16.78 16.96
C PHE A 33 17.93 17.49 16.73
N ILE A 34 17.66 17.85 15.47
CA ILE A 34 16.31 18.21 15.08
C ILE A 34 15.49 16.94 15.23
N ALA A 35 14.72 16.85 16.30
CA ALA A 35 13.77 15.78 16.58
C ALA A 35 12.58 15.84 15.61
N ASN A 36 12.86 15.92 14.30
CA ASN A 36 11.89 15.60 13.28
C ASN A 36 11.84 14.08 13.21
N GLN A 37 11.09 13.53 14.16
CA GLN A 37 10.41 12.25 14.13
C GLN A 37 11.15 11.24 13.24
N ILE A 38 12.15 10.57 13.83
CA ILE A 38 12.36 9.18 13.46
C ILE A 38 11.00 8.54 13.78
N ILE A 39 10.15 8.41 12.76
CA ILE A 39 8.98 7.55 12.85
C ILE A 39 9.61 6.18 12.98
N GLU A 40 9.84 5.74 14.22
CA GLU A 40 10.12 4.35 14.46
C GLU A 40 9.06 3.57 13.69
N PRO A 41 9.45 2.58 12.86
CA PRO A 41 8.47 1.80 12.14
C PRO A 41 7.47 1.30 13.17
N GLN A 42 6.21 1.77 13.06
CA GLN A 42 5.18 1.39 14.00
C GLN A 42 5.20 -0.13 14.13
N PRO A 43 5.09 -0.66 15.36
CA PRO A 43 5.06 -2.11 15.54
C PRO A 43 4.04 -2.71 14.59
N PRO A 44 4.36 -3.84 13.93
CA PRO A 44 3.45 -4.43 12.96
C PRO A 44 2.10 -4.68 13.63
N LEU A 45 1.04 -4.20 12.98
CA LEU A 45 -0.33 -4.37 13.47
C LEU A 45 -0.59 -5.84 13.78
N THR A 46 -1.25 -6.10 14.90
CA THR A 46 -1.79 -7.42 15.19
C THR A 46 -2.80 -7.82 14.11
N ASN A 47 -3.08 -9.12 13.98
CA ASN A 47 -4.05 -9.62 13.01
C ASN A 47 -5.44 -8.98 13.20
N GLU A 48 -5.83 -8.69 14.44
CA GLU A 48 -7.10 -8.06 14.78
C GLU A 48 -7.14 -6.59 14.34
N GLU A 49 -6.09 -5.82 14.63
CA GLU A 49 -5.99 -4.42 14.19
C GLU A 49 -5.92 -4.31 12.67
N ARG A 50 -5.20 -5.23 12.03
CA ARG A 50 -5.14 -5.32 10.56
C ARG A 50 -6.51 -5.61 9.98
N LEU A 51 -7.26 -6.55 10.56
CA LEU A 51 -8.61 -6.88 10.12
C LEU A 51 -9.58 -5.70 10.34
N ALA A 52 -9.49 -5.01 11.47
CA ALA A 52 -10.29 -3.82 11.75
C ALA A 52 -10.04 -2.70 10.74
N ARG A 53 -8.76 -2.46 10.39
CA ARG A 53 -8.39 -1.48 9.36
C ARG A 53 -8.91 -1.86 7.97
N LEU A 54 -8.83 -3.14 7.62
CA LEU A 54 -9.39 -3.63 6.34
C LEU A 54 -10.91 -3.46 6.30
N ASN A 55 -11.61 -3.79 7.38
CA ASN A 55 -13.06 -3.60 7.51
C ASN A 55 -13.47 -2.12 7.41
N GLN A 56 -12.65 -1.21 7.95
CA GLN A 56 -12.91 0.23 7.83
C GLN A 56 -12.74 0.73 6.38
N LEU A 57 -11.73 0.24 5.66
CA LEU A 57 -11.42 0.68 4.29
C LEU A 57 -12.36 0.08 3.25
N PHE A 58 -12.67 -1.21 3.38
CA PHE A 58 -13.40 -1.98 2.36
C PHE A 58 -14.84 -2.32 2.78
N GLY A 59 -15.27 -1.85 3.95
CA GLY A 59 -16.53 -2.24 4.57
C GLY A 59 -16.47 -3.65 5.14
N VAL A 60 -17.44 -3.99 5.99
CA VAL A 60 -17.58 -5.35 6.52
C VAL A 60 -18.35 -6.19 5.49
N TRP A 61 -17.68 -7.15 4.86
CA TRP A 61 -18.28 -8.11 3.91
C TRP A 61 -19.07 -9.22 4.60
N LYS A 62 -19.20 -9.16 5.93
CA LYS A 62 -19.85 -10.18 6.74
C LYS A 62 -21.32 -9.80 6.96
N ASN A 63 -22.21 -10.70 6.54
CA ASN A 63 -23.67 -10.64 6.77
C ASN A 63 -24.40 -9.50 6.04
N GLN A 64 -24.23 -9.39 4.73
CA GLN A 64 -25.07 -8.52 3.89
C GLN A 64 -26.23 -9.35 3.31
N PRO A 65 -27.45 -9.26 3.87
CA PRO A 65 -28.60 -10.04 3.41
C PRO A 65 -28.93 -9.77 1.94
N GLU A 66 -28.75 -8.53 1.48
CA GLU A 66 -28.93 -8.14 0.08
C GLU A 66 -28.00 -8.93 -0.86
N LEU A 67 -26.73 -9.14 -0.48
CA LEU A 67 -25.82 -9.97 -1.28
C LEU A 67 -26.27 -11.43 -1.29
N ALA A 68 -26.75 -11.96 -0.16
CA ALA A 68 -27.26 -13.33 -0.09
C ALA A 68 -28.50 -13.53 -0.98
N GLU A 69 -29.40 -12.54 -1.02
CA GLU A 69 -30.56 -12.52 -1.91
C GLU A 69 -30.12 -12.50 -3.38
N ILE A 70 -29.18 -11.63 -3.76
CA ILE A 70 -28.64 -11.56 -5.14
C ILE A 70 -28.04 -12.90 -5.56
N PHE A 71 -27.21 -13.52 -4.72
CA PHE A 71 -26.62 -14.83 -5.06
C PHE A 71 -27.66 -15.94 -5.14
N THR A 72 -28.69 -15.91 -4.30
CA THR A 72 -29.81 -16.85 -4.36
C THR A 72 -30.60 -16.69 -5.66
N GLU A 73 -30.87 -15.47 -6.09
CA GLU A 73 -31.58 -15.22 -7.34
C GLU A 73 -30.76 -15.64 -8.56
N ILE A 74 -29.45 -15.34 -8.59
CA ILE A 74 -28.54 -15.83 -9.64
C ILE A 74 -28.55 -17.35 -9.70
N ASP A 75 -28.52 -18.02 -8.55
CA ASP A 75 -28.56 -19.47 -8.48
C ASP A 75 -29.86 -20.04 -9.05
N GLN A 76 -31.01 -19.46 -8.69
CA GLN A 76 -32.31 -19.84 -9.26
C GLN A 76 -32.35 -19.66 -10.78
N GLN A 77 -31.85 -18.53 -11.29
CA GLN A 77 -31.82 -18.26 -12.72
C GLN A 77 -30.91 -19.24 -13.47
N ARG A 78 -29.77 -19.62 -12.89
CA ARG A 78 -28.86 -20.62 -13.47
C ARG A 78 -29.49 -22.00 -13.54
N HIS A 79 -30.23 -22.40 -12.51
CA HIS A 79 -30.93 -23.69 -12.48
C HIS A 79 -32.15 -23.72 -13.41
N ALA A 80 -32.82 -22.58 -13.61
CA ALA A 80 -33.93 -22.45 -14.57
C ALA A 80 -33.46 -22.40 -16.04
N TYR A 81 -32.19 -22.04 -16.27
CA TYR A 81 -31.63 -21.91 -17.60
C TYR A 81 -31.35 -23.27 -18.24
N GLN A 82 -32.10 -23.62 -19.29
CA GLN A 82 -32.01 -24.90 -20.00
C GLN A 82 -30.91 -24.95 -21.08
N GLY A 83 -29.99 -23.98 -21.09
CA GLY A 83 -28.98 -23.84 -22.14
C GLY A 83 -29.47 -23.01 -23.34
N ARG A 84 -28.62 -22.85 -24.35
CA ARG A 84 -29.02 -22.29 -25.66
C ARG A 84 -29.34 -23.45 -26.59
N THR A 85 -30.36 -23.29 -27.43
CA THR A 85 -30.57 -24.18 -28.57
C THR A 85 -29.31 -24.14 -29.44
N ILE A 86 -28.64 -25.28 -29.56
CA ILE A 86 -27.58 -25.46 -30.54
C ILE A 86 -28.26 -25.97 -31.79
N ASP A 87 -28.27 -25.18 -32.87
CA ASP A 87 -28.71 -25.66 -34.17
C ASP A 87 -27.84 -26.85 -34.55
N SER A 88 -28.45 -28.04 -34.65
CA SER A 88 -27.75 -29.23 -35.10
C SER A 88 -27.35 -29.04 -36.56
N LEU A 89 -26.06 -29.22 -36.86
CA LEU A 89 -25.53 -29.18 -38.22
C LEU A 89 -26.03 -30.36 -39.09
N ASP A 90 -26.78 -31.30 -38.53
CA ASP A 90 -27.33 -32.47 -39.24
C ASP A 90 -28.51 -32.15 -40.17
N ASN A 91 -28.98 -30.90 -40.24
CA ASN A 91 -30.05 -30.47 -41.16
C ASN A 91 -29.53 -29.72 -42.41
N GLN A 92 -28.30 -29.99 -42.85
CA GLN A 92 -27.83 -29.59 -44.18
C GLN A 92 -27.69 -30.79 -45.11
N ASP A 93 -28.82 -31.40 -45.46
CA ASP A 93 -28.94 -32.16 -46.69
C ASP A 93 -30.35 -31.97 -47.25
N LEU A 94 -30.44 -31.33 -48.43
CA LEU A 94 -31.41 -31.54 -49.50
C LEU A 94 -31.32 -30.35 -50.49
N GLY A 95 -30.39 -30.48 -51.43
CA GLY A 95 -30.31 -29.73 -52.69
C GLY A 95 -29.69 -30.60 -53.76
#